data_AF-A0A971TRX2-F1
#
_entry.id   AF-A0A971TRX2-F1
#
_cell.length_a   1.000
_cell.length_b   1.000
_cell.length_c   1.000
_cell.angle_alpha   90.00
_cell.angle_beta   90.00
_cell.angle_gamma   90.00
#
_symmetry.space_group_name_H-M   'P 1'
#
loop_
_entity.id
_entity.type
_entity.pdbx_description
1 polymer ?
#
loop_
_entity_poly.entity_id
_entity_poly.type
_entity_poly.pdbx_seq_one_letter_code
_entity_poly.pdbx_strand_id
1 'polypeptide(L)'
;MKKNLFIVVLLMGVAVGGNVRSMAQSESKGAPQKEIRIWTAVNGGKTIEGEYARVSGDSVVIRAANGQIITVPLNQLSDEDQIYVEYKNPPKLKIEYRNSL
;
A
#
# COMPACT_ATOMS: atom_id res chain seq x y z
N MET A 1 9.03 -0.99 33.42
CA MET A 1 8.61 0.22 32.66
C MET A 1 9.87 0.91 32.15
N LYS A 2 10.20 0.78 30.86
CA LYS A 2 11.43 1.36 30.29
C LYS A 2 11.11 2.74 29.71
N LYS A 3 11.69 3.78 30.30
CA LYS A 3 11.61 5.18 29.88
C LYS A 3 12.75 5.42 28.90
N ASN A 4 12.44 5.77 27.65
CA ASN A 4 13.44 6.23 26.69
C ASN A 4 13.16 7.70 26.38
N LEU A 5 13.79 8.54 27.19
CA LEU A 5 13.87 9.99 27.09
C LEU A 5 14.94 10.33 26.05
N PHE A 6 14.56 10.96 24.94
CA PHE A 6 15.52 11.56 24.01
C PHE A 6 15.31 13.07 24.00
N ILE A 7 16.10 13.76 24.82
CA ILE A 7 16.37 15.20 24.70
C ILE A 7 17.52 15.34 23.72
N VAL A 8 17.30 16.01 22.59
CA VAL A 8 18.35 16.63 21.80
C VAL A 8 17.94 18.06 21.52
N VAL A 9 18.56 18.98 22.24
CA VAL A 9 18.62 20.40 21.95
C VAL A 9 19.63 20.59 20.83
N LEU A 10 19.27 21.27 19.73
CA LEU A 10 20.27 21.79 18.79
C LEU A 10 19.83 23.13 18.20
N LEU A 11 20.41 24.19 18.79
CA LEU A 11 20.95 25.43 18.22
C LEU A 11 20.36 26.02 16.93
N MET A 12 19.92 27.28 17.06
CA MET A 12 19.79 28.25 15.97
C MET A 12 21.11 28.44 15.22
N GLY A 13 21.05 28.41 13.89
CA GLY A 13 22.10 28.92 13.00
C GLY A 13 21.44 29.52 11.76
N VAL A 14 21.48 30.84 11.63
CA VAL A 14 21.04 31.55 10.41
C VAL A 14 22.20 31.49 9.41
N ALA A 15 21.97 30.91 8.23
CA ALA A 15 22.91 30.96 7.13
C ALA A 15 22.21 31.54 5.89
N VAL A 16 22.63 32.75 5.50
CA VAL A 16 22.33 33.39 4.22
C VAL A 16 23.47 33.08 3.26
N GLY A 17 23.14 32.66 2.04
CA GLY A 17 24.04 32.75 0.89
C GLY A 17 24.28 31.43 0.14
N GLY A 18 24.01 31.45 -1.16
CA GLY A 18 24.56 30.48 -2.11
C GLY A 18 23.51 29.71 -2.90
N ASN A 19 23.17 30.21 -4.09
CA ASN A 19 22.40 29.48 -5.09
C ASN A 19 23.27 28.35 -5.67
N VAL A 20 23.14 27.13 -5.13
CA VAL A 20 23.76 25.92 -5.70
C VAL A 20 22.70 25.07 -6.39
N ARG A 21 22.77 25.07 -7.71
CA ARG A 21 22.11 24.13 -8.60
C ARG A 21 22.51 22.71 -8.21
N SER A 22 21.58 21.90 -7.70
CA SER A 22 21.64 20.44 -7.78
C SER A 22 20.27 19.84 -7.43
N MET A 23 19.25 20.19 -8.22
CA MET A 23 18.03 19.39 -8.36
C MET A 23 18.24 18.38 -9.49
N ALA A 24 19.35 17.64 -9.43
CA ALA A 24 19.52 16.45 -10.25
C ALA A 24 18.88 15.29 -9.49
N GLN A 25 17.69 14.92 -9.95
CA GLN A 25 17.32 13.52 -10.07
C GLN A 25 17.26 12.70 -8.77
N SER A 26 16.20 12.89 -7.99
CA SER A 26 15.53 11.74 -7.36
C SER A 26 14.16 11.54 -8.00
N GLU A 27 14.15 11.41 -9.32
CA GLU A 27 13.06 10.69 -9.98
C GLU A 27 13.16 9.22 -9.56
N SER A 28 12.63 8.89 -8.38
CA SER A 28 12.27 7.50 -8.10
C SER A 28 11.10 7.18 -9.03
N LYS A 29 11.42 6.71 -10.25
CA LYS A 29 10.48 6.06 -11.16
C LYS A 29 9.52 5.22 -10.32
N GLY A 30 8.25 5.61 -10.31
CA GLY A 30 7.25 5.19 -9.33
C GLY A 30 7.23 3.68 -9.12
N ALA A 31 7.83 3.22 -8.02
CA ALA A 31 7.49 1.93 -7.47
C ALA A 31 6.03 2.03 -6.97
N PRO A 32 5.17 1.03 -7.20
CA PRO A 32 3.84 1.03 -6.64
C PRO A 32 3.96 1.23 -5.13
N GLN A 33 3.37 2.32 -4.64
CA GLN A 33 3.41 2.63 -3.21
C GLN A 33 2.67 1.51 -2.49
N LYS A 34 3.44 0.77 -1.69
CA LYS A 34 2.98 -0.36 -0.90
C LYS A 34 2.17 0.18 0.27
N GLU A 35 0.86 0.24 0.09
CA GLU A 35 -0.10 0.76 1.06
C GLU A 35 -0.40 -0.31 2.11
N ILE A 36 0.02 -0.06 3.36
CA ILE A 36 -0.35 -0.86 4.52
C ILE A 36 -1.76 -0.44 4.94
N ARG A 37 -2.66 -1.42 5.09
CA ARG A 37 -4.02 -1.20 5.60
C ARG A 37 -4.43 -2.29 6.59
N ILE A 38 -5.52 -2.04 7.29
CA ILE A 38 -6.19 -3.03 8.13
C ILE A 38 -7.25 -3.72 7.29
N TRP A 39 -7.11 -5.03 7.15
CA TRP A 39 -8.07 -5.92 6.52
C TRP A 39 -8.96 -6.52 7.59
N THR A 40 -10.25 -6.60 7.33
CA THR A 40 -11.25 -7.02 8.31
C THR A 40 -11.95 -8.28 7.81
N ALA A 41 -12.04 -9.29 8.67
CA ALA A 41 -12.84 -10.48 8.38
C ALA A 41 -14.34 -10.11 8.37
N VAL A 42 -15.16 -10.87 7.64
CA VAL A 42 -16.60 -10.63 7.45
C VAL A 42 -17.38 -10.50 8.77
N ASN A 43 -16.93 -11.19 9.83
CA ASN A 43 -17.55 -11.12 11.16
C ASN A 43 -16.97 -10.00 12.06
N GLY A 44 -16.05 -9.17 11.56
CA GLY A 44 -15.40 -8.08 12.29
C GLY A 44 -14.39 -8.49 13.38
N GLY A 45 -14.42 -9.74 13.85
CA GLY A 45 -13.64 -10.19 15.02
C GLY A 45 -12.14 -10.42 14.78
N LYS A 46 -11.68 -10.47 13.53
CA LYS A 46 -10.27 -10.66 13.20
C LYS A 46 -9.83 -9.62 12.18
N THR A 47 -8.72 -8.96 12.46
CA THR A 47 -8.08 -8.02 11.56
C THR A 47 -6.67 -8.49 11.18
N ILE A 48 -6.21 -8.06 10.02
CA ILE A 48 -4.86 -8.31 9.52
C ILE A 48 -4.29 -6.96 9.09
N GLU A 49 -3.14 -6.56 9.62
CA GLU A 49 -2.43 -5.38 9.12
C GLU A 49 -1.45 -5.82 8.03
N GLY A 50 -1.58 -5.27 6.83
CA GLY A 50 -0.72 -5.65 5.71
C GLY A 50 -1.06 -5.00 4.39
N GLU A 51 -0.25 -5.34 3.40
CA GLU A 51 -0.37 -4.85 2.03
C GLU A 51 -1.16 -5.83 1.16
N TYR A 52 -1.95 -5.30 0.23
CA TYR A 52 -2.49 -6.09 -0.88
C TYR A 52 -1.34 -6.57 -1.77
N ALA A 53 -1.20 -7.88 -1.95
CA ALA A 53 -0.21 -8.44 -2.86
C ALA A 53 -0.82 -8.75 -4.23
N ARG A 54 -1.92 -9.51 -4.27
CA ARG A 54 -2.63 -9.94 -5.48
C ARG A 54 -3.92 -10.69 -5.15
N VAL A 55 -4.79 -10.85 -6.14
CA VAL A 55 -5.80 -11.91 -6.16
C VAL A 55 -5.19 -13.22 -6.70
N SER A 56 -5.62 -14.34 -6.14
CA SER A 56 -5.26 -15.69 -6.58
C SER A 56 -6.49 -16.60 -6.48
N GLY A 57 -7.12 -16.91 -7.62
CA GLY A 57 -8.44 -17.54 -7.62
C GLY A 57 -9.47 -16.65 -6.95
N ASP A 58 -10.25 -17.21 -6.03
CA ASP A 58 -11.27 -16.49 -5.25
C ASP A 58 -10.73 -15.95 -3.92
N SER A 59 -9.41 -15.83 -3.79
CA SER A 59 -8.74 -15.40 -2.56
C SER A 59 -7.83 -14.21 -2.78
N VAL A 60 -7.63 -13.45 -1.71
CA VAL A 60 -6.71 -12.32 -1.63
C VAL A 60 -5.45 -12.78 -0.92
N VAL A 61 -4.31 -12.42 -1.49
CA VAL A 61 -3.00 -12.60 -0.86
C VAL A 61 -2.60 -11.27 -0.22
N ILE A 62 -2.43 -11.29 1.10
CA ILE A 62 -2.02 -10.16 1.93
C ILE A 62 -0.60 -10.44 2.42
N ARG A 63 0.31 -9.47 2.26
CA ARG A 63 1.59 -9.50 2.95
C ARG A 63 1.43 -8.74 4.26
N ALA A 64 1.38 -9.47 5.36
CA ALA A 64 1.27 -8.89 6.69
C ALA A 64 2.51 -8.04 7.01
N ALA A 65 2.35 -7.07 7.91
CA ALA A 65 3.43 -6.16 8.33
C ALA A 65 4.65 -6.90 8.92
N ASN A 66 4.44 -8.09 9.50
CA ASN A 66 5.50 -8.96 10.00
C ASN A 66 6.24 -9.76 8.90
N GLY A 67 5.89 -9.56 7.63
CA GLY A 67 6.47 -10.26 6.48
C GLY A 67 5.79 -11.59 6.11
N GLN A 68 4.82 -12.06 6.90
CA GLN A 68 4.08 -13.28 6.59
C GLN A 68 3.14 -13.08 5.39
N ILE A 69 3.01 -14.12 4.56
CA ILE A 69 1.99 -14.16 3.50
C ILE A 69 0.74 -14.85 4.04
N ILE A 70 -0.39 -14.16 3.98
CA ILE A 70 -1.70 -14.65 4.43
C ILE A 70 -2.61 -14.69 3.22
N THR A 71 -3.29 -15.82 3.00
CA THR A 71 -4.31 -15.95 1.97
C THR A 71 -5.67 -16.02 2.63
N VAL A 72 -6.59 -15.16 2.22
CA VAL A 72 -7.94 -15.05 2.78
C VAL A 72 -8.95 -15.18 1.62
N PRO A 73 -9.97 -16.06 1.72
CA PRO A 73 -11.06 -16.08 0.76
C PRO A 73 -11.72 -14.69 0.67
N LEU A 74 -11.98 -14.21 -0.54
CA LEU A 74 -12.50 -12.85 -0.76
C LEU A 74 -13.85 -12.65 -0.05
N ASN A 75 -14.71 -13.67 -0.06
CA ASN A 75 -16.00 -13.68 0.63
C ASN A 75 -15.92 -13.74 2.17
N GLN A 76 -14.72 -13.87 2.73
CA GLN A 76 -14.48 -13.80 4.19
C GLN A 76 -13.92 -12.45 4.62
N LEU A 77 -13.75 -11.50 3.70
CA LEU A 77 -13.39 -10.12 4.01
C LEU A 77 -14.66 -9.26 4.14
N SER A 78 -14.53 -8.12 4.81
CA SER A 78 -15.57 -7.09 4.87
C SER A 78 -15.94 -6.59 3.46
N ASP A 79 -17.16 -6.06 3.31
CA ASP A 79 -17.62 -5.51 2.03
C ASP A 79 -16.70 -4.39 1.52
N GLU A 80 -16.21 -3.54 2.44
CA GLU A 80 -15.26 -2.47 2.11
C GLU A 80 -13.95 -3.02 1.54
N ASP A 81 -13.41 -4.08 2.16
CA ASP A 81 -12.18 -4.72 1.68
C ASP A 81 -12.39 -5.47 0.37
N GLN A 82 -13.57 -6.05 0.15
CA GLN A 82 -13.93 -6.67 -1.14
C GLN A 82 -13.95 -5.62 -2.26
N ILE A 83 -14.56 -4.46 -2.02
CA ILE A 83 -14.59 -3.34 -2.98
C ILE A 83 -13.17 -2.83 -3.26
N TYR A 84 -12.33 -2.72 -2.22
CA TYR A 84 -10.94 -2.30 -2.40
C TYR A 84 -10.16 -3.27 -3.31
N VAL A 85 -10.38 -4.58 -3.15
CA VAL A 85 -9.73 -5.60 -3.99
C VAL A 85 -10.19 -5.49 -5.45
N GLU A 86 -11.47 -5.27 -5.70
CA GLU A 86 -12.00 -5.04 -7.06
C GLU A 86 -11.36 -3.81 -7.70
N TYR A 87 -11.28 -2.70 -6.95
CA TYR A 87 -10.61 -1.49 -7.41
C TYR A 87 -9.12 -1.72 -7.74
N LYS A 88 -8.41 -2.52 -6.94
CA LYS A 88 -7.00 -2.86 -7.17
C LYS A 88 -6.79 -3.91 -8.26
N ASN A 89 -7.82 -4.67 -8.62
CA ASN A 89 -7.77 -5.74 -9.62
C ASN A 89 -8.94 -5.62 -10.60
N PRO A 90 -8.99 -4.54 -11.40
CA PRO A 90 -10.09 -4.32 -12.32
C PRO A 90 -10.17 -5.44 -13.36
N PRO A 91 -11.38 -5.77 -13.84
CA PRO A 91 -11.56 -6.79 -14.87
C PRO A 91 -10.81 -6.40 -16.14
N LYS A 92 -10.14 -7.38 -16.76
CA LYS A 92 -9.48 -7.19 -18.05
C LYS A 92 -10.55 -7.06 -19.14
N LEU A 93 -10.75 -5.85 -19.62
CA LEU A 93 -11.64 -5.58 -20.74
C LEU A 93 -11.00 -6.12 -22.03
N LYS A 94 -11.69 -7.03 -22.72
CA LYS A 94 -11.35 -7.42 -24.09
C LYS A 94 -12.12 -6.51 -25.04
N ILE A 95 -11.43 -5.59 -25.70
CA ILE A 95 -12.04 -4.78 -26.75
C ILE A 95 -11.89 -5.55 -28.06
N GLU A 96 -13.00 -6.07 -28.58
CA GLU A 96 -13.04 -6.63 -29.93
C GLU A 96 -13.33 -5.50 -30.92
N TYR A 97 -12.31 -5.09 -31.68
CA TYR A 97 -12.50 -4.18 -32.79
C TYR A 97 -13.12 -4.94 -33.96
N ARG A 98 -14.41 -4.71 -34.19
CA ARG A 98 -15.08 -5.15 -35.43
C ARG A 98 -14.77 -4.13 -36.52
N ASN A 99 -13.86 -4.47 -37.42
CA ASN A 99 -13.69 -3.72 -38.66
C ASN A 99 -14.87 -4.06 -39.56
N SER A 100 -15.85 -3.15 -39.65
CA SER A 100 -16.88 -3.21 -40.67
C SER A 100 -16.25 -2.85 -42.02
N LEU A 101 -16.42 -3.74 -43.00
CA LEU A 101 -15.96 -3.62 -44.39
C LEU A 101 -16.55 -2.39 -45.09
#